data_AF-A0A838HJS3-F1
#
_entry.id   AF-A0A838HJS3-F1
#
_cell.length_a   1.000
_cell.length_b   1.000
_cell.length_c   1.000
_cell.angle_alpha   90.00
_cell.angle_beta   90.00
_cell.angle_gamma   90.00
#
_symmetry.space_group_name_H-M   'P 1'
#
loop_
_entity.id
_entity.type
_entity.pdbx_description
1 polymer ?
#
loop_
_entity_poly.entity_id
_entity_poly.type
_entity_poly.pdbx_seq_one_letter_code
_entity_poly.pdbx_strand_id
1 'polypeptide(L)'
;MPDPASRDASAEAEIANLTGKLSRNPTSRLFAPLAEALRRAGRVSEAIDVASRGLGHHPDYLAGKLVLARAHYDSGELARAAPAFEEVVQVDPHNVVALRALGEVALERG
;
A
#
# COMPACT_ATOMS: atom_id res chain seq x y z
N MET A 1 -11.48 4.75 -25.82
CA MET A 1 -10.85 4.57 -24.49
C MET A 1 -10.04 3.29 -24.53
N PRO A 2 -9.02 3.08 -23.70
CA PRO A 2 -8.44 1.75 -23.51
C PRO A 2 -9.44 0.85 -22.77
N ASP A 3 -9.59 -0.39 -23.21
CA ASP A 3 -10.44 -1.39 -22.56
C ASP A 3 -10.00 -1.68 -21.12
N PRO A 4 -10.94 -1.98 -20.20
CA PRO A 4 -10.60 -2.32 -18.81
C PRO A 4 -9.65 -3.53 -18.75
N ALA A 5 -9.97 -4.62 -19.47
CA ALA A 5 -9.15 -5.83 -19.52
C ALA A 5 -7.69 -5.59 -19.94
N SER A 6 -7.42 -4.57 -20.76
CA SER A 6 -6.06 -4.20 -21.17
C SER A 6 -5.26 -3.52 -20.05
N ARG A 7 -5.95 -2.87 -19.09
CA ARG A 7 -5.33 -2.35 -17.87
C ARG A 7 -5.07 -3.46 -16.85
N ASP A 8 -6.04 -4.36 -16.66
CA ASP A 8 -5.92 -5.47 -15.71
C ASP A 8 -4.76 -6.40 -16.08
N ALA A 9 -4.67 -6.81 -17.35
CA ALA A 9 -3.55 -7.62 -17.86
C ALA A 9 -2.17 -6.94 -17.68
N SER A 10 -2.13 -5.61 -17.77
CA SER A 10 -0.90 -4.83 -17.56
C SER A 10 -0.53 -4.75 -16.07
N ALA A 11 -1.52 -4.58 -15.18
CA ALA A 11 -1.32 -4.58 -13.74
C ALA A 11 -0.88 -5.97 -13.23
N GLU A 12 -1.49 -7.06 -13.71
CA GLU A 12 -1.08 -8.42 -13.35
C GLU A 12 0.34 -8.75 -13.81
N ALA A 13 0.74 -8.32 -15.01
CA ALA A 13 2.11 -8.48 -15.49
C ALA A 13 3.13 -7.71 -14.63
N GLU A 14 2.79 -6.51 -14.16
CA GLU A 14 3.63 -5.74 -13.23
C GLU A 14 3.68 -6.39 -11.83
N ILE A 15 2.54 -6.84 -11.28
CA ILE A 15 2.44 -7.59 -10.02
C ILE A 15 3.31 -8.86 -10.08
N ALA A 16 3.23 -9.65 -11.17
CA ALA A 16 4.03 -10.86 -11.35
C ALA A 16 5.54 -10.56 -11.45
N ASN A 17 5.92 -9.50 -12.17
CA ASN A 17 7.32 -9.04 -12.30
C ASN A 17 7.88 -8.56 -10.95
N LEU A 18 7.12 -7.75 -10.21
CA LEU A 18 7.51 -7.25 -8.89
C LEU A 18 7.57 -8.38 -7.86
N THR A 19 6.61 -9.30 -7.87
CA THR A 19 6.62 -10.52 -7.05
C THR A 19 7.87 -11.35 -7.35
N GLY A 20 8.14 -11.65 -8.62
CA GLY A 20 9.33 -12.38 -9.05
C GLY A 20 10.66 -11.69 -8.74
N LYS A 21 10.68 -10.38 -8.48
CA LYS A 21 11.86 -9.65 -7.97
C LYS A 21 11.93 -9.71 -6.45
N LEU A 22 10.81 -9.54 -5.75
CA LEU A 22 10.72 -9.64 -4.28
C LEU A 22 11.02 -11.07 -3.79
N SER A 23 10.59 -12.12 -4.49
CA SER A 23 10.94 -13.52 -4.16
C SER A 23 12.45 -13.82 -4.29
N ARG A 24 13.18 -13.06 -5.11
CA ARG A 24 14.64 -13.15 -5.21
C ARG A 24 15.34 -12.35 -4.10
N ASN A 25 14.83 -11.15 -3.80
CA ASN A 25 15.34 -10.30 -2.72
C ASN A 25 14.20 -9.94 -1.74
N PRO A 26 13.80 -10.83 -0.81
CA PRO A 26 12.65 -10.58 0.10
C PRO A 26 12.90 -9.41 1.06
N THR A 27 14.17 -9.09 1.31
CA THR A 27 14.64 -7.91 2.04
C THR A 27 14.80 -6.67 1.15
N SER A 28 14.16 -6.60 -0.02
CA SER A 28 14.09 -5.37 -0.84
C SER A 28 12.78 -4.60 -0.62
N ARG A 29 12.88 -3.27 -0.66
CA ARG A 29 11.77 -2.30 -0.58
C ARG A 29 10.73 -2.39 -1.73
N LEU A 30 10.87 -3.36 -2.62
CA LEU A 30 9.97 -3.66 -3.74
C LEU A 30 8.57 -4.12 -3.31
N PHE A 31 8.38 -4.46 -2.04
CA PHE A 31 7.07 -4.77 -1.49
C PHE A 31 6.09 -3.59 -1.54
N ALA A 32 6.55 -2.34 -1.41
CA ALA A 32 5.68 -1.17 -1.45
C ALA A 32 5.06 -0.93 -2.84
N PRO A 33 5.81 -0.89 -3.97
CA PRO A 33 5.19 -0.82 -5.29
C PRO A 33 4.39 -2.08 -5.64
N LEU A 34 4.77 -3.27 -5.15
CA LEU A 34 3.98 -4.49 -5.33
C LEU A 34 2.62 -4.39 -4.64
N ALA A 35 2.59 -3.95 -3.38
CA ALA A 35 1.35 -3.76 -2.64
C ALA A 35 0.48 -2.63 -3.23
N GLU A 36 1.07 -1.53 -3.70
CA GLU A 36 0.31 -0.47 -4.39
C GLU A 36 -0.29 -0.96 -5.73
N ALA A 37 0.41 -1.84 -6.46
CA ALA A 37 -0.12 -2.48 -7.66
C ALA A 37 -1.26 -3.46 -7.34
N LEU A 38 -1.09 -4.32 -6.32
CA LEU A 38 -2.13 -5.23 -5.82
C LEU A 38 -3.39 -4.46 -5.38
N ARG A 39 -3.21 -3.38 -4.60
CA ARG A 39 -4.28 -2.47 -4.15
C ARG A 39 -5.05 -1.88 -5.33
N ARG A 40 -4.35 -1.42 -6.38
CA ARG A 40 -4.96 -0.91 -7.63
C ARG A 40 -5.69 -1.96 -8.43
N ALA A 41 -5.28 -3.23 -8.36
CA ALA A 41 -5.96 -4.37 -8.95
C ALA A 41 -7.13 -4.91 -8.07
N GLY A 42 -7.55 -4.17 -7.03
CA GLY A 42 -8.59 -4.61 -6.10
C GLY A 42 -8.17 -5.75 -5.15
N ARG A 43 -6.92 -6.21 -5.23
CA ARG A 43 -6.33 -7.30 -4.42
C ARG A 43 -5.81 -6.75 -3.09
N VAL A 44 -6.71 -6.09 -2.36
CA VAL A 44 -6.39 -5.31 -1.15
C VAL A 44 -5.84 -6.21 -0.03
N SER A 45 -6.40 -7.41 0.15
CA SER A 45 -5.92 -8.39 1.15
C SER A 45 -4.47 -8.83 0.89
N GLU A 46 -4.11 -9.11 -0.36
CA GLU A 46 -2.73 -9.44 -0.75
C GLU A 46 -1.79 -8.23 -0.62
N ALA A 47 -2.27 -7.01 -0.87
CA ALA A 47 -1.50 -5.80 -0.60
C ALA A 47 -1.16 -5.64 0.89
N ILE A 48 -2.12 -5.97 1.78
CA ILE A 48 -1.91 -5.98 3.25
C ILE A 48 -0.86 -7.02 3.65
N ASP A 49 -0.92 -8.26 3.15
CA ASP A 49 0.09 -9.30 3.46
C ASP A 49 1.49 -8.90 2.98
N VAL A 50 1.61 -8.50 1.71
CA VAL A 50 2.88 -8.10 1.10
C VAL A 50 3.50 -6.91 1.83
N ALA A 51 2.71 -5.88 2.15
CA ALA A 51 3.21 -4.71 2.86
C ALA A 51 3.59 -5.03 4.31
N SER A 52 2.78 -5.83 5.02
CA SER A 52 3.07 -6.25 6.40
C SER A 52 4.36 -7.07 6.49
N ARG A 53 4.54 -8.04 5.60
CA ARG A 53 5.76 -8.88 5.55
C ARG A 53 7.00 -8.08 5.15
N GLY A 54 6.84 -7.14 4.22
CA GLY A 54 7.90 -6.22 3.84
C GLY A 54 8.35 -5.30 4.99
N LEU A 55 7.40 -4.75 5.74
CA LEU A 55 7.66 -3.95 6.95
C LEU A 55 8.27 -4.79 8.08
N GLY A 56 7.98 -6.09 8.15
CA GLY A 56 8.70 -7.03 9.03
C GLY A 56 10.21 -7.13 8.75
N HIS A 57 10.66 -6.73 7.56
CA HIS A 57 12.09 -6.60 7.22
C HIS A 57 12.59 -5.15 7.16
N HIS A 58 11.71 -4.17 6.94
CA HIS A 58 12.03 -2.73 6.88
C HIS A 58 11.03 -1.91 7.72
N PRO A 59 11.07 -2.00 9.06
CA PRO A 59 10.08 -1.34 9.91
C PRO A 59 10.10 0.19 9.77
N ASP A 60 11.23 0.80 9.40
CA ASP A 60 11.38 2.24 9.18
C ASP A 60 10.91 2.73 7.80
N TYR A 61 10.46 1.84 6.90
CA TYR A 61 10.15 2.23 5.52
C TYR A 61 8.77 2.87 5.37
N LEU A 62 8.73 4.19 5.50
CA LEU A 62 7.52 5.04 5.42
C LEU A 62 6.63 4.76 4.20
N ALA A 63 7.20 4.57 3.01
CA ALA A 63 6.41 4.26 1.82
C ALA A 63 5.72 2.88 1.91
N GLY A 64 6.29 1.94 2.66
CA GLY A 64 5.65 0.68 3.03
C GLY A 64 4.48 0.88 4.00
N LYS A 65 4.67 1.69 5.06
CA LYS A 65 3.62 2.04 6.03
C LYS A 65 2.45 2.76 5.35
N LEU A 66 2.75 3.72 4.48
CA LEU A 66 1.79 4.48 3.70
C LEU A 66 0.91 3.56 2.82
N VAL A 67 1.51 2.58 2.15
CA VAL A 67 0.78 1.63 1.30
C VAL A 67 -0.01 0.61 2.14
N LEU A 68 0.53 0.14 3.27
CA LEU A 68 -0.22 -0.71 4.20
C LEU A 68 -1.45 0.01 4.78
N ALA A 69 -1.27 1.26 5.23
CA ALA A 69 -2.36 2.11 5.72
C ALA A 69 -3.42 2.35 4.63
N ARG A 70 -3.00 2.56 3.37
CA ARG A 70 -3.91 2.71 2.23
C ARG A 70 -4.66 1.42 1.89
N ALA A 71 -4.02 0.26 2.02
CA ALA A 71 -4.69 -1.01 1.84
C ALA A 71 -5.68 -1.31 2.98
N HIS A 72 -5.34 -1.03 4.24
CA HIS A 72 -6.30 -1.09 5.35
C HIS A 72 -7.49 -0.12 5.13
N TYR A 73 -7.24 1.07 4.60
CA TYR A 73 -8.27 2.04 4.23
C TYR A 73 -9.24 1.47 3.17
N ASP A 74 -8.74 1.01 2.03
CA ASP A 74 -9.58 0.42 0.97
C ASP A 74 -10.28 -0.88 1.42
N SER A 75 -9.77 -1.55 2.46
CA SER A 75 -10.40 -2.72 3.09
C SER A 75 -11.46 -2.37 4.15
N GLY A 76 -11.72 -1.09 4.42
CA GLY A 76 -12.63 -0.64 5.48
C GLY A 76 -12.08 -0.78 6.91
N GLU A 77 -10.81 -1.19 7.09
CA GLU A 77 -10.13 -1.26 8.39
C GLU A 77 -9.65 0.13 8.85
N LEU A 78 -10.54 1.12 8.87
CA LEU A 78 -10.25 2.52 9.20
C LEU A 78 -9.58 2.68 10.59
N ALA A 79 -9.88 1.78 11.52
CA ALA A 79 -9.27 1.71 12.85
C ALA A 79 -7.77 1.34 12.83
N ARG A 80 -7.29 0.67 11.77
CA ARG A 80 -5.88 0.32 11.54
C ARG A 80 -5.21 1.29 10.56
N ALA A 81 -5.96 1.81 9.60
CA ALA A 81 -5.49 2.81 8.65
C ALA A 81 -5.08 4.11 9.36
N ALA A 82 -5.91 4.63 10.28
CA ALA A 82 -5.66 5.88 11.00
C ALA A 82 -4.26 5.94 11.66
N PRO A 83 -3.92 5.08 12.65
CA PRO A 83 -2.63 5.18 13.35
C PRO A 83 -1.44 4.97 12.42
N ALA A 84 -1.57 4.15 11.38
CA ALA A 84 -0.50 3.91 10.41
C ALA A 84 -0.24 5.11 9.48
N PHE A 85 -1.27 5.91 9.16
CA PHE A 85 -1.07 7.21 8.49
C PHE A 85 -0.59 8.29 9.47
N GLU A 86 -1.08 8.31 10.71
CA GLU A 86 -0.59 9.24 11.75
C GLU A 86 0.91 9.07 11.95
N GLU A 87 1.40 7.83 12.08
CA GLU A 87 2.83 7.53 12.21
C GLU A 87 3.64 8.02 11.00
N VAL A 88 3.12 7.89 9.78
CA VAL A 88 3.79 8.43 8.58
C VAL A 88 3.84 9.97 8.61
N VAL A 89 2.81 10.65 9.08
CA VAL A 89 2.80 12.12 9.22
C VAL A 89 3.67 12.60 10.39
N GLN A 90 3.83 11.82 11.47
CA GLN A 90 4.75 12.16 12.56
C GLN A 90 6.23 12.15 12.10
N VAL A 91 6.59 11.25 11.18
CA VAL A 91 7.97 11.15 10.65
C VAL A 91 8.19 12.01 9.40
N ASP A 92 7.19 12.14 8.53
CA ASP A 92 7.18 13.03 7.36
C ASP A 92 5.94 13.94 7.37
N PRO A 93 5.99 15.08 8.10
CA PRO A 93 4.89 16.03 8.17
C PRO A 93 4.50 16.69 6.83
N HIS A 94 5.32 16.52 5.79
CA HIS A 94 5.06 17.04 4.46
C HIS A 94 4.45 15.97 3.52
N ASN A 95 4.13 14.78 4.04
CA ASN A 95 3.59 13.70 3.24
C ASN A 95 2.12 13.95 2.84
N VAL A 96 1.93 14.68 1.73
CA VAL A 96 0.61 15.05 1.19
C VAL A 96 -0.31 13.83 1.01
N VAL A 97 0.24 12.65 0.72
CA VAL A 97 -0.54 11.41 0.57
C VAL A 97 -1.08 10.92 1.91
N ALA A 98 -0.25 10.89 2.97
CA ALA A 98 -0.69 10.52 4.32
C ALA A 98 -1.64 11.57 4.91
N LEU A 99 -1.33 12.86 4.78
CA LEU A 99 -2.21 13.96 5.23
C LEU A 99 -3.59 13.89 4.58
N ARG A 100 -3.65 13.68 3.25
CA ARG A 100 -4.92 13.53 2.54
C ARG A 100 -5.70 12.29 3.01
N ALA A 101 -5.01 11.17 3.19
CA ALA A 101 -5.64 9.93 3.64
C ALA A 101 -6.11 10.00 5.11
N LEU A 102 -5.44 10.75 5.99
CA LEU A 102 -5.97 11.05 7.33
C LEU A 102 -7.25 11.87 7.26
N GLY A 103 -7.32 12.86 6.36
CA GLY A 103 -8.55 13.61 6.11
C GLY A 103 -9.70 12.71 5.65
N GLU A 104 -9.43 11.80 4.70
CA GLU A 104 -10.40 10.81 4.21
C GLU A 104 -10.85 9.86 5.34
N VAL A 105 -9.92 9.28 6.10
CA VAL A 105 -10.20 8.41 7.26
C VAL A 105 -10.98 9.13 8.36
N ALA A 106 -10.70 10.41 8.62
CA ALA A 106 -11.41 11.19 9.64
C ALA A 106 -12.85 11.51 9.21
N LEU A 107 -13.08 11.78 7.92
CA LEU A 107 -14.41 12.06 7.37
C LEU A 107 -15.32 10.82 7.32
N GLU A 108 -14.76 9.60 7.25
CA GLU A 108 -15.53 8.35 7.31
C GLU A 108 -15.71 7.79 8.73
N ARG A 109 -15.12 8.43 9.75
CA ARG A 109 -15.25 8.03 11.16
C ARG A 109 -16.05 9.02 12.01
N GLY A 110 -16.57 10.10 11.41
CA GLY A 110 -17.38 11.16 12.05
C GLY A 110 -18.84 11.13 11.66
#